data_AF-A0A350BTF1-F1
#
_entry.id   AF-A0A350BTF1-F1
#
_cell.length_a   1.000
_cell.length_b   1.000
_cell.length_c   1.000
_cell.angle_alpha   90.00
_cell.angle_beta   90.00
_cell.angle_gamma   90.00
#
_symmetry.space_group_name_H-M   'P 1'
#
loop_
_entity.id
_entity.type
_entity.pdbx_description
1 polymer ?
#
loop_
_entity_poly.entity_id
_entity_poly.type
_entity_poly.pdbx_seq_one_letter_code
_entity_poly.pdbx_strand_id
1 'polypeptide(L)'
;MIFFGLKSYAVTQPPQMLRACINNSDAIVTVKWNAVTDVCGSFNKYELYGSENGGPFNLIDIIPVLAVTEYPHQLVVLDTRWRYYLQVHTACDGATLLNSDTISIDVTYPENIQLDSVSYDLNSQDIIAGWTQNPSPDTKEYEIYNFITGDGASIGKTTLTNYNVSPNPASVFPIVVATLDSCNLSSLISEPHTVSFLNSSFDTCSRTATLTWSLYKGWSSIEKQEVFLSINGSSFSKLADLNSSTTTYVHSGVSLGDLLVFYIRSFSTKDLKTISSSTNKSIINTRAFDVPSTLYIELVTVNNNNTISIDWLCNDCNDVFEFEVLKSEDGVNFQTFTNTKSIYPTTGYSELDLSVSPNVSSYTYKIVAKDKCGDNLLESNISQSILLSLKPTITHTSYIGWDVGVSYYSLEKLTSSSTWNEMSRSSFPFNTTSFEDSVGCYRITAKEVINQFSTVALSRSNVICLYNSLQVYVPTAINPTTENNKFLVQGTGIDHTKSRYSIYTRWGEKIADLPTNEPYYFYYQNEQVPAGTYVYTINLFGLLGEKKTEKGVIHVIK
;
A
#
# COMPACT_ATOMS: atom_id res chain seq x y z
N MET A 1 3.65 -87.63 28.20
CA MET A 1 4.70 -86.64 28.49
C MET A 1 5.61 -86.61 27.27
N ILE A 2 5.39 -85.66 26.37
CA ILE A 2 6.12 -85.54 25.09
C ILE A 2 7.36 -84.71 25.37
N PHE A 3 8.54 -85.34 25.33
CA PHE A 3 9.83 -84.64 25.37
C PHE A 3 10.06 -83.98 24.01
N PHE A 4 9.82 -82.66 23.94
CA PHE A 4 10.40 -81.84 22.88
C PHE A 4 11.91 -81.77 23.13
N GLY A 5 12.68 -82.53 22.35
CA GLY A 5 14.13 -82.36 22.30
C GLY A 5 14.45 -81.02 21.64
N LEU A 6 14.77 -80.01 22.44
CA LEU A 6 15.43 -78.80 21.97
C LEU A 6 16.80 -79.23 21.41
N LYS A 7 16.94 -79.25 20.09
CA LYS A 7 18.26 -79.34 19.45
C LYS A 7 19.00 -78.04 19.79
N SER A 8 19.95 -78.14 20.71
CA SER A 8 20.92 -77.07 20.98
C SER A 8 22.04 -77.17 19.95
N TYR A 9 22.40 -76.05 19.31
CA TYR A 9 23.43 -76.00 18.27
C TYR A 9 24.72 -75.41 18.86
N ALA A 10 25.84 -76.13 18.68
CA ALA A 10 27.19 -75.60 18.89
C ALA A 10 27.53 -74.54 17.83
N VAL A 11 28.72 -73.95 17.85
CA VAL A 11 29.18 -73.13 16.71
C VAL A 11 29.30 -74.04 15.48
N THR A 12 28.37 -73.92 14.53
CA THR A 12 28.32 -74.80 13.34
C THR A 12 28.75 -74.12 12.04
N GLN A 13 29.04 -72.82 12.07
CA GLN A 13 29.44 -72.06 10.88
C GLN A 13 30.72 -71.28 11.15
N PRO A 14 31.64 -71.19 10.16
CA PRO A 14 32.79 -70.32 10.29
C PRO A 14 32.35 -68.85 10.43
N PRO A 15 33.14 -68.03 11.15
CA PRO A 15 32.88 -66.61 11.25
C PRO A 15 33.03 -65.99 9.87
N GLN A 16 32.13 -65.10 9.52
CA GLN A 16 32.19 -64.35 8.27
C GLN A 16 32.91 -63.03 8.53
N MET A 17 34.04 -62.81 7.87
CA MET A 17 34.76 -61.55 7.94
C MET A 17 33.94 -60.45 7.24
N LEU A 18 33.94 -59.25 7.81
CA LEU A 18 33.20 -58.12 7.26
C LEU A 18 34.13 -57.09 6.62
N ARG A 19 35.16 -56.65 7.36
CA ARG A 19 36.09 -55.60 6.89
C ARG A 19 37.35 -55.53 7.76
N ALA A 20 38.40 -54.96 7.21
CA ALA A 20 39.59 -54.56 7.94
C ALA A 20 39.91 -53.10 7.60
N CYS A 21 39.85 -52.23 8.58
CA CYS A 21 40.03 -50.78 8.38
C CYS A 21 41.32 -50.33 9.05
N ILE A 22 42.16 -49.59 8.33
CA ILE A 22 43.41 -49.03 8.86
C ILE A 22 43.22 -47.57 9.27
N ASN A 23 43.66 -47.22 10.46
CA ASN A 23 43.88 -45.83 10.84
C ASN A 23 45.33 -45.44 10.53
N ASN A 24 45.50 -44.57 9.53
CA ASN A 24 46.82 -44.17 9.06
C ASN A 24 47.59 -43.27 10.05
N SER A 25 46.94 -42.68 11.06
CA SER A 25 47.61 -41.81 12.04
C SER A 25 48.38 -42.57 13.11
N ASP A 26 47.90 -43.76 13.49
CA ASP A 26 48.44 -44.58 14.59
C ASP A 26 48.81 -46.01 14.15
N ALA A 27 48.61 -46.33 12.88
CA ALA A 27 48.85 -47.65 12.28
C ALA A 27 48.03 -48.78 12.91
N ILE A 28 46.86 -48.48 13.50
CA ILE A 28 45.95 -49.48 14.04
C ILE A 28 45.05 -50.02 12.94
N VAL A 29 44.98 -51.35 12.78
CA VAL A 29 44.00 -52.02 11.93
C VAL A 29 42.93 -52.65 12.81
N THR A 30 41.68 -52.28 12.57
CA THR A 30 40.51 -52.88 13.21
C THR A 30 39.86 -53.87 12.26
N VAL A 31 39.94 -55.16 12.62
CA VAL A 31 39.34 -56.26 11.88
C VAL A 31 37.97 -56.56 12.47
N LYS A 32 36.93 -56.68 11.65
CA LYS A 32 35.54 -56.88 12.08
C LYS A 32 34.91 -58.09 11.38
N TRP A 33 34.10 -58.85 12.11
CA TRP A 33 33.40 -60.05 11.62
C TRP A 33 31.98 -60.14 12.19
N ASN A 34 31.15 -61.02 11.62
CA ASN A 34 29.80 -61.28 12.11
C ASN A 34 29.82 -61.99 13.48
N ALA A 35 28.87 -61.64 14.34
CA ALA A 35 28.69 -62.32 15.62
C ALA A 35 28.45 -63.83 15.39
N VAL A 36 29.25 -64.67 16.04
CA VAL A 36 29.09 -66.11 16.00
C VAL A 36 28.10 -66.53 17.09
N THR A 37 27.13 -67.38 16.73
CA THR A 37 26.16 -67.91 17.70
C THR A 37 26.66 -69.24 18.27
N ASP A 38 26.61 -69.35 19.59
CA ASP A 38 27.00 -70.56 20.31
C ASP A 38 26.02 -70.81 21.46
N VAL A 39 25.00 -71.62 21.19
CA VAL A 39 23.95 -71.90 22.19
C VAL A 39 24.43 -72.96 23.20
N CYS A 40 25.39 -73.79 22.82
CA CYS A 40 25.92 -74.89 23.64
C CYS A 40 27.13 -74.50 24.52
N GLY A 41 27.65 -73.28 24.43
CA GLY A 41 28.89 -72.89 25.12
C GLY A 41 30.12 -73.67 24.63
N SER A 42 30.10 -74.07 23.36
CA SER A 42 31.18 -74.80 22.71
C SER A 42 32.38 -73.93 22.36
N PHE A 43 32.24 -72.61 22.33
CA PHE A 43 33.30 -71.67 21.98
C PHE A 43 34.45 -71.70 23.00
N ASN A 44 35.68 -71.74 22.50
CA ASN A 44 36.89 -71.66 23.31
C ASN A 44 37.60 -70.31 23.14
N LYS A 45 37.97 -69.97 21.90
CA LYS A 45 38.71 -68.75 21.55
C LYS A 45 38.60 -68.46 20.06
N TYR A 46 38.83 -67.20 19.70
CA TYR A 46 39.26 -66.83 18.36
C TYR A 46 40.78 -66.73 18.28
N GLU A 47 41.36 -67.08 17.14
CA GLU A 47 42.75 -66.78 16.80
C GLU A 47 42.75 -65.92 15.53
N LEU A 48 43.25 -64.69 15.64
CA LEU A 48 43.35 -63.76 14.52
C LEU A 48 44.71 -63.93 13.85
N TYR A 49 44.71 -64.18 12.55
CA TYR A 49 45.91 -64.33 11.75
C TYR A 49 46.06 -63.18 10.75
N GLY A 50 47.31 -62.74 10.53
CA GLY A 50 47.66 -61.70 9.57
C GLY A 50 48.80 -62.12 8.65
N SER A 51 48.70 -61.74 7.38
CA SER A 51 49.74 -61.93 6.35
C SER A 51 50.10 -60.57 5.78
N GLU A 52 51.36 -60.17 5.96
CA GLU A 52 51.94 -58.97 5.35
C GLU A 52 52.43 -59.28 3.94
N ASN A 53 52.07 -58.47 2.94
CA ASN A 53 52.66 -58.50 1.60
C ASN A 53 52.63 -59.86 0.88
N GLY A 54 51.63 -60.69 1.17
CA GLY A 54 51.53 -62.03 0.60
C GLY A 54 52.42 -63.08 1.27
N GLY A 55 53.12 -62.73 2.35
CA GLY A 55 53.91 -63.63 3.18
C GLY A 55 53.05 -64.64 3.97
N PRO A 56 53.69 -65.50 4.80
CA PRO A 56 52.96 -66.46 5.62
C PRO A 56 52.04 -65.75 6.61
N PHE A 57 50.91 -66.39 6.94
CA PHE A 57 50.02 -65.91 8.00
C PHE A 57 50.63 -66.21 9.36
N ASN A 58 50.81 -65.18 10.18
CA ASN A 58 51.28 -65.28 11.55
C ASN A 58 50.13 -64.98 12.51
N LEU A 59 50.16 -65.61 13.70
CA LEU A 59 49.21 -65.33 14.76
C LEU A 59 49.42 -63.89 15.26
N ILE A 60 48.37 -63.08 15.20
CA ILE A 60 48.35 -61.72 15.76
C ILE A 60 47.94 -61.78 17.22
N ASP A 61 46.79 -62.41 17.51
CA ASP A 61 46.27 -62.47 18.87
C ASP A 61 45.28 -63.61 19.11
N ILE A 62 45.03 -63.89 20.39
CA ILE A 62 44.08 -64.85 20.91
C ILE A 62 42.97 -64.10 21.65
N ILE A 63 41.72 -64.24 21.21
CA ILE A 63 40.57 -63.52 21.74
C ILE A 63 39.62 -64.52 22.42
N PRO A 64 39.64 -64.64 23.77
CA PRO A 64 38.91 -65.69 24.50
C PRO A 64 37.44 -65.32 24.80
N VAL A 65 36.86 -64.33 24.10
CA VAL A 65 35.53 -63.80 24.38
C VAL A 65 34.66 -63.89 23.14
N LEU A 66 33.63 -64.74 23.17
CA LEU A 66 32.72 -64.98 22.03
C LEU A 66 32.04 -63.71 21.52
N ALA A 67 31.64 -62.82 22.44
CA ALA A 67 30.90 -61.59 22.15
C ALA A 67 31.73 -60.53 21.40
N VAL A 68 33.06 -60.70 21.28
CA VAL A 68 33.91 -59.79 20.52
C VAL A 68 33.69 -60.04 19.03
N THR A 69 33.32 -58.97 18.32
CA THR A 69 33.08 -58.98 16.86
C THR A 69 34.01 -58.06 16.09
N GLU A 70 34.90 -57.35 16.79
CA GLU A 70 35.93 -56.51 16.21
C GLU A 70 37.18 -56.49 17.08
N TYR A 71 38.35 -56.41 16.46
CA TYR A 71 39.63 -56.41 17.16
C TYR A 71 40.61 -55.41 16.54
N PRO A 72 41.08 -54.41 17.30
CA PRO A 72 42.15 -53.53 16.89
C PRO A 72 43.52 -54.16 17.19
N HIS A 73 44.45 -54.09 16.24
CA HIS A 73 45.86 -54.41 16.47
C HIS A 73 46.76 -53.40 15.76
N GLN A 74 47.97 -53.20 16.28
CA GLN A 74 48.90 -52.20 15.75
C GLN A 74 49.89 -52.83 14.77
N LEU A 75 50.06 -52.21 13.60
CA LEU A 75 51.09 -52.60 12.65
C LEU A 75 52.45 -52.05 13.05
N VAL A 76 53.50 -52.87 12.90
CA VAL A 76 54.89 -52.44 13.09
C VAL A 76 55.34 -51.55 11.92
N VAL A 77 54.92 -51.90 10.71
CA VAL A 77 55.16 -51.14 9.49
C VAL A 77 53.79 -50.82 8.87
N LEU A 78 53.57 -49.54 8.56
CA LEU A 78 52.35 -49.10 7.89
C LEU A 78 52.34 -49.65 6.44
N ASP A 79 51.58 -50.72 6.22
CA ASP A 79 51.35 -51.30 4.90
C ASP A 79 49.87 -51.69 4.76
N THR A 80 49.26 -51.37 3.62
CA THR A 80 47.86 -51.67 3.34
C THR A 80 47.66 -53.03 2.66
N ARG A 81 48.73 -53.75 2.29
CA ARG A 81 48.68 -55.07 1.64
C ARG A 81 48.63 -56.22 2.65
N TRP A 82 47.98 -55.98 3.79
CA TRP A 82 47.71 -57.02 4.77
C TRP A 82 46.45 -57.80 4.43
N ARG A 83 46.46 -59.08 4.80
CA ARG A 83 45.31 -59.97 4.74
C ARG A 83 45.06 -60.61 6.09
N TYR A 84 43.80 -60.81 6.43
CA TYR A 84 43.37 -61.36 7.71
C TYR A 84 42.38 -62.49 7.52
N TYR A 85 42.47 -63.50 8.37
CA TYR A 85 41.41 -64.47 8.59
C TYR A 85 41.34 -64.82 10.08
N LEU A 86 40.20 -65.37 10.49
CA LEU A 86 39.90 -65.74 11.87
C LEU A 86 39.72 -67.25 11.97
N GLN A 87 40.28 -67.85 13.01
CA GLN A 87 39.99 -69.22 13.40
C GLN A 87 39.13 -69.25 14.65
N VAL A 88 38.08 -70.07 14.66
CA VAL A 88 37.28 -70.35 15.87
C VAL A 88 37.62 -71.74 16.36
N HIS A 89 38.02 -71.81 17.62
CA HIS A 89 38.21 -73.07 18.32
C HIS A 89 36.97 -73.41 19.13
N THR A 90 36.50 -74.65 19.00
CA THR A 90 35.35 -75.16 19.74
C THR A 90 35.73 -76.41 20.55
N ALA A 91 35.12 -76.60 21.72
CA ALA A 91 35.48 -77.59 22.74
C ALA A 91 34.56 -78.81 22.80
N CYS A 92 33.63 -78.98 21.85
CA CYS A 92 32.95 -80.26 21.69
C CYS A 92 33.92 -81.24 21.00
N ASP A 93 34.15 -82.41 21.61
CA ASP A 93 34.92 -83.58 21.12
C ASP A 93 36.41 -83.45 20.71
N GLY A 94 37.01 -82.27 20.84
CA GLY A 94 38.47 -82.14 20.96
C GLY A 94 39.24 -81.86 19.67
N ALA A 95 38.59 -81.54 18.54
CA ALA A 95 39.27 -80.89 17.40
C ALA A 95 38.33 -80.28 16.34
N THR A 96 37.33 -79.45 16.69
CA THR A 96 36.62 -78.65 15.67
C THR A 96 37.16 -77.22 15.58
N LEU A 97 37.92 -77.01 14.49
CA LEU A 97 38.48 -75.74 14.03
C LEU A 97 37.68 -75.24 12.82
N LEU A 98 37.20 -74.00 12.87
CA LEU A 98 36.51 -73.36 11.74
C LEU A 98 37.29 -72.12 11.30
N ASN A 99 37.64 -72.07 10.00
CA ASN A 99 38.35 -70.93 9.40
C ASN A 99 37.35 -70.02 8.68
N SER A 100 37.49 -68.71 8.87
CA SER A 100 36.79 -67.72 8.06
C SER A 100 37.30 -67.66 6.63
N ASP A 101 36.63 -66.83 5.83
CA ASP A 101 37.20 -66.24 4.62
C ASP A 101 38.38 -65.30 4.94
N THR A 102 39.18 -64.99 3.92
CA THR A 102 40.30 -64.05 4.04
C THR A 102 39.91 -62.70 3.47
N ILE A 103 40.11 -61.62 4.24
CA ILE A 103 39.86 -60.25 3.80
C ILE A 103 41.15 -59.43 3.77
N SER A 104 41.20 -58.43 2.90
CA SER A 104 42.28 -57.44 2.85
C SER A 104 41.88 -56.17 3.60
N ILE A 105 42.87 -55.33 3.93
CA ILE A 105 42.59 -53.95 4.35
C ILE A 105 41.84 -53.24 3.23
N ASP A 106 40.75 -52.57 3.58
CA ASP A 106 40.01 -51.77 2.63
C ASP A 106 40.77 -50.48 2.30
N VAL A 107 40.97 -50.26 1.01
CA VAL A 107 41.62 -49.10 0.42
C VAL A 107 40.80 -48.52 -0.73
N THR A 108 39.57 -49.02 -0.92
CA THR A 108 38.71 -48.63 -2.03
C THR A 108 37.85 -47.46 -1.60
N TYR A 109 38.16 -46.27 -2.09
CA TYR A 109 37.36 -45.09 -1.80
C TYR A 109 35.95 -45.18 -2.42
N PRO A 110 34.91 -44.61 -1.77
CA PRO A 110 33.60 -44.47 -2.39
C PRO A 110 33.66 -43.72 -3.72
N GLU A 111 32.71 -44.00 -4.61
CA GLU A 111 32.55 -43.23 -5.85
C GLU A 111 32.20 -41.77 -5.54
N ASN A 112 32.63 -40.87 -6.42
CA ASN A 112 32.32 -39.45 -6.28
C ASN A 112 30.88 -39.20 -6.76
N ILE A 113 30.04 -38.69 -5.87
CA ILE A 113 28.68 -38.26 -6.21
C ILE A 113 28.56 -36.73 -6.14
N GLN A 114 27.59 -36.20 -6.87
CA GLN A 114 27.26 -34.78 -6.88
C GLN A 114 25.93 -34.55 -6.18
N LEU A 115 25.74 -33.37 -5.60
CA LEU A 115 24.42 -32.92 -5.17
C LEU A 115 23.45 -32.92 -6.36
N ASP A 116 22.19 -33.27 -6.10
CA ASP A 116 21.12 -33.10 -7.09
C ASP A 116 20.62 -31.66 -7.00
N SER A 117 20.24 -31.23 -5.79
CA SER A 117 19.78 -29.86 -5.58
C SER A 117 19.90 -29.42 -4.12
N VAL A 118 19.79 -28.12 -3.93
CA VAL A 118 19.62 -27.47 -2.63
C VAL A 118 18.38 -26.59 -2.77
N SER A 119 17.41 -26.71 -1.87
CA SER A 119 16.12 -26.01 -1.97
C SER A 119 15.71 -25.47 -0.61
N TYR A 120 14.95 -24.38 -0.58
CA TYR A 120 14.15 -24.05 0.59
C TYR A 120 12.98 -25.03 0.71
N ASP A 121 12.72 -25.51 1.92
CA ASP A 121 11.48 -26.18 2.26
C ASP A 121 10.34 -25.16 2.33
N LEU A 122 9.24 -25.42 1.63
CA LEU A 122 8.14 -24.44 1.58
C LEU A 122 7.37 -24.35 2.90
N ASN A 123 7.51 -25.28 3.84
CA ASN A 123 6.81 -25.23 5.12
C ASN A 123 7.69 -24.61 6.20
N SER A 124 8.88 -25.16 6.44
CA SER A 124 9.80 -24.69 7.49
C SER A 124 10.66 -23.51 7.07
N GLN A 125 10.86 -23.29 5.76
CA GLN A 125 11.85 -22.36 5.22
C GLN A 125 13.30 -22.73 5.54
N ASP A 126 13.54 -23.99 5.87
CA ASP A 126 14.89 -24.52 6.03
C ASP A 126 15.54 -24.80 4.68
N ILE A 127 16.87 -24.77 4.63
CA ILE A 127 17.60 -25.21 3.44
C ILE A 127 17.80 -26.73 3.52
N ILE A 128 17.31 -27.45 2.52
CA ILE A 128 17.46 -28.90 2.39
C ILE A 128 18.34 -29.19 1.17
N ALA A 129 19.34 -30.05 1.36
CA ALA A 129 20.15 -30.61 0.28
C ALA A 129 19.69 -32.05 -0.01
N GLY A 130 19.73 -32.45 -1.28
CA GLY A 130 19.39 -33.81 -1.71
C GLY A 130 20.31 -34.29 -2.83
N TRP A 131 20.56 -35.61 -2.85
CA TRP A 131 21.43 -36.27 -3.82
C TRP A 131 20.97 -37.69 -4.11
N THR A 132 21.52 -38.30 -5.15
CA THR A 132 21.29 -39.71 -5.46
C THR A 132 22.20 -40.60 -4.61
N GLN A 133 21.69 -41.76 -4.19
CA GLN A 133 22.45 -42.73 -3.38
C GLN A 133 23.75 -43.11 -4.07
N ASN A 134 24.84 -43.16 -3.30
CA ASN A 134 26.14 -43.60 -3.80
C ASN A 134 26.10 -45.08 -4.21
N PRO A 135 26.59 -45.44 -5.41
CA PRO A 135 26.60 -46.83 -5.88
C PRO A 135 27.64 -47.72 -5.19
N SER A 136 28.59 -47.15 -4.44
CA SER A 136 29.60 -47.91 -3.70
C SER A 136 28.94 -48.88 -2.70
N PRO A 137 29.23 -50.20 -2.77
CA PRO A 137 28.52 -51.23 -2.01
C PRO A 137 28.57 -51.07 -0.49
N ASP A 138 29.61 -50.45 0.05
CA ASP A 138 29.86 -50.33 1.48
C ASP A 138 29.75 -48.87 1.98
N THR A 139 29.01 -48.03 1.24
CA THR A 139 28.64 -46.68 1.68
C THR A 139 28.01 -46.72 3.06
N LYS A 140 28.63 -46.00 4.02
CA LYS A 140 28.19 -45.93 5.41
C LYS A 140 27.27 -44.74 5.64
N GLU A 141 27.73 -43.54 5.30
CA GLU A 141 27.03 -42.28 5.55
C GLU A 141 27.56 -41.16 4.64
N TYR A 142 26.86 -40.03 4.63
CA TYR A 142 27.24 -38.82 3.91
C TYR A 142 27.59 -37.74 4.91
N GLU A 143 28.62 -36.95 4.60
CA GLU A 143 29.03 -35.78 5.36
C GLU A 143 28.80 -34.50 4.54
N ILE A 144 28.16 -33.52 5.15
CA ILE A 144 27.71 -32.28 4.49
C ILE A 144 28.52 -31.13 5.06
N TYR A 145 28.99 -30.24 4.19
CA TYR A 145 29.88 -29.16 4.57
C TYR A 145 29.37 -27.79 4.11
N ASN A 146 29.67 -26.78 4.92
CA ASN A 146 29.56 -25.38 4.57
C ASN A 146 30.84 -24.96 3.84
N PHE A 147 30.71 -24.52 2.58
CA PHE A 147 31.84 -24.24 1.70
C PHE A 147 32.15 -22.74 1.54
N ILE A 148 31.72 -21.88 2.48
CA ILE A 148 31.96 -20.42 2.39
C ILE A 148 33.45 -20.07 2.27
N THR A 149 34.32 -20.75 3.04
CA THR A 149 35.76 -20.45 3.11
C THR A 149 36.61 -21.24 2.13
N GLY A 150 36.02 -22.20 1.41
CA GLY A 150 36.74 -23.15 0.55
C GLY A 150 37.34 -24.37 1.28
N ASP A 151 37.40 -24.34 2.61
CA ASP A 151 37.97 -25.43 3.42
C ASP A 151 36.92 -26.43 3.94
N GLY A 152 35.64 -26.20 3.65
CA GLY A 152 34.54 -27.13 3.95
C GLY A 152 34.36 -27.43 5.44
N ALA A 153 33.72 -26.55 6.20
CA ALA A 153 33.40 -26.82 7.60
C ALA A 153 32.24 -27.83 7.72
N SER A 154 32.43 -28.95 8.41
CA SER A 154 31.39 -29.98 8.57
C SER A 154 30.17 -29.43 9.29
N ILE A 155 29.00 -29.62 8.68
CA ILE A 155 27.68 -29.26 9.21
C ILE A 155 27.07 -30.47 9.92
N GLY A 156 27.32 -31.68 9.41
CA GLY A 156 26.86 -32.92 10.01
C GLY A 156 26.85 -34.10 9.05
N LYS A 157 26.37 -35.24 9.56
CA LYS A 157 26.35 -36.53 8.85
C LYS A 157 24.94 -37.13 8.82
N THR A 158 24.67 -37.92 7.78
CA THR A 158 23.39 -38.64 7.64
C THR A 158 23.57 -39.92 6.81
N THR A 159 22.76 -40.93 7.08
CA THR A 159 22.66 -42.13 6.25
C THR A 159 21.60 -41.99 5.15
N LEU A 160 20.80 -40.92 5.19
CA LEU A 160 19.77 -40.61 4.21
C LEU A 160 20.37 -39.87 3.00
N THR A 161 19.62 -39.81 1.91
CA THR A 161 19.99 -39.08 0.69
C THR A 161 19.53 -37.61 0.68
N ASN A 162 19.19 -37.09 1.86
CA ASN A 162 18.86 -35.69 2.08
C ASN A 162 19.29 -35.23 3.47
N TYR A 163 19.45 -33.91 3.63
CA TYR A 163 19.87 -33.30 4.88
C TYR A 163 19.31 -31.89 5.04
N ASN A 164 18.83 -31.56 6.25
CA ASN A 164 18.49 -30.20 6.63
C ASN A 164 19.78 -29.44 6.99
N VAL A 165 20.25 -28.62 6.07
CA VAL A 165 21.53 -27.93 6.12
C VAL A 165 21.50 -26.80 7.14
N SER A 166 20.40 -26.06 7.20
CA SER A 166 20.26 -24.95 8.14
C SER A 166 18.80 -24.62 8.39
N PRO A 167 18.39 -24.49 9.67
CA PRO A 167 17.07 -24.05 10.00
C PRO A 167 16.93 -22.54 9.72
N ASN A 168 16.02 -22.19 8.81
CA ASN A 168 15.69 -20.82 8.38
C ASN A 168 16.87 -19.81 8.35
N PRO A 169 17.88 -20.01 7.49
CA PRO A 169 19.07 -19.17 7.47
C PRO A 169 18.80 -17.78 6.89
N ALA A 170 19.38 -16.76 7.52
CA ALA A 170 19.33 -15.36 7.06
C ALA A 170 20.13 -15.09 5.78
N SER A 171 21.03 -16.00 5.38
CA SER A 171 21.84 -15.90 4.17
C SER A 171 22.04 -17.25 3.50
N VAL A 172 22.19 -17.24 2.18
CA VAL A 172 22.53 -18.44 1.41
C VAL A 172 24.04 -18.62 1.34
N PHE A 173 24.49 -19.87 1.32
CA PHE A 173 25.90 -20.23 1.25
C PHE A 173 26.10 -21.51 0.42
N PRO A 174 27.32 -21.73 -0.14
CA PRO A 174 27.62 -22.93 -0.91
C PRO A 174 27.70 -24.17 -0.01
N ILE A 175 27.11 -25.26 -0.49
CA ILE A 175 27.00 -26.54 0.20
C ILE A 175 27.63 -27.61 -0.67
N VAL A 176 28.40 -28.50 -0.05
CA VAL A 176 29.03 -29.66 -0.68
C VAL A 176 28.77 -30.92 0.14
N VAL A 177 28.86 -32.09 -0.49
CA VAL A 177 28.72 -33.40 0.15
C VAL A 177 29.90 -34.30 -0.17
N ALA A 178 30.30 -35.14 0.78
CA ALA A 178 31.19 -36.28 0.54
C ALA A 178 30.53 -37.56 1.07
N THR A 179 30.92 -38.70 0.49
CA THR A 179 30.49 -40.02 0.97
C THR A 179 31.59 -40.63 1.82
N LEU A 180 31.21 -41.25 2.93
CA LEU A 180 32.09 -42.05 3.78
C LEU A 180 31.74 -43.53 3.62
N ASP A 181 32.74 -44.35 3.38
CA ASP A 181 32.57 -45.81 3.40
C ASP A 181 32.56 -46.39 4.82
N SER A 182 32.52 -47.71 4.88
CA SER A 182 32.49 -48.47 6.11
C SER A 182 33.77 -48.28 6.97
N CYS A 183 34.92 -47.99 6.35
CA CYS A 183 36.20 -47.68 6.97
C CYS A 183 36.47 -46.18 7.19
N ASN A 184 35.48 -45.32 6.91
CA ASN A 184 35.57 -43.86 6.91
C ASN A 184 36.57 -43.28 5.88
N LEU A 185 36.86 -43.99 4.79
CA LEU A 185 37.49 -43.35 3.64
C LEU A 185 36.46 -42.44 2.97
N SER A 186 36.89 -41.22 2.67
CA SER A 186 36.04 -40.19 2.08
C SER A 186 36.20 -40.14 0.57
N SER A 187 35.10 -40.06 -0.17
CA SER A 187 35.11 -39.60 -1.56
C SER A 187 35.66 -38.17 -1.65
N LEU A 188 35.88 -37.69 -2.88
CA LEU A 188 36.03 -36.25 -3.10
C LEU A 188 34.74 -35.51 -2.70
N ILE A 189 34.90 -34.28 -2.24
CA ILE A 189 33.78 -33.36 -2.03
C ILE A 189 33.14 -33.01 -3.37
N SER A 190 31.81 -32.90 -3.39
CA SER A 190 31.05 -32.49 -4.58
C SER A 190 31.37 -31.05 -4.99
N GLU A 191 30.92 -30.67 -6.20
CA GLU A 191 30.86 -29.27 -6.59
C GLU A 191 29.95 -28.47 -5.64
N PRO A 192 30.21 -27.17 -5.42
CA PRO A 192 29.44 -26.33 -4.52
C PRO A 192 28.09 -25.94 -5.14
N HIS A 193 27.01 -26.23 -4.42
CA HIS A 193 25.66 -25.81 -4.78
C HIS A 193 25.18 -24.65 -3.89
N THR A 194 24.52 -23.65 -4.46
CA THR A 194 23.90 -22.53 -3.73
C THR A 194 22.48 -22.32 -4.21
N VAL A 195 21.53 -22.37 -3.28
CA VAL A 195 20.12 -22.12 -3.54
C VAL A 195 19.85 -20.66 -3.92
N SER A 196 18.85 -20.46 -4.78
CA SER A 196 18.34 -19.13 -5.15
C SER A 196 17.67 -18.42 -3.96
N PHE A 197 17.79 -17.10 -3.91
CA PHE A 197 17.14 -16.26 -2.88
C PHE A 197 16.27 -15.18 -3.54
N LEU A 198 15.03 -15.06 -3.08
CA LEU A 198 13.98 -14.19 -3.61
C LEU A 198 13.71 -13.00 -2.69
N ASN A 199 13.71 -11.81 -3.29
CA ASN A 199 13.25 -10.55 -2.72
C ASN A 199 12.05 -10.02 -3.49
N SER A 200 11.20 -9.24 -2.82
CA SER A 200 10.05 -8.59 -3.45
C SER A 200 9.87 -7.16 -2.97
N SER A 201 9.35 -6.30 -3.86
CA SER A 201 8.84 -4.97 -3.53
C SER A 201 7.44 -4.78 -4.10
N PHE A 202 6.70 -3.81 -3.57
CA PHE A 202 5.33 -3.51 -4.00
C PHE A 202 5.15 -2.01 -4.22
N ASP A 203 4.53 -1.66 -5.35
CA ASP A 203 4.07 -0.31 -5.64
C ASP A 203 2.54 -0.27 -5.58
N THR A 204 2.04 0.44 -4.57
CA THR A 204 0.60 0.60 -4.30
C THR A 204 -0.14 1.28 -5.44
N CYS A 205 0.45 2.28 -6.09
CA CYS A 205 -0.26 3.08 -7.09
C CYS A 205 -0.34 2.36 -8.44
N SER A 206 0.73 1.69 -8.84
CA SER A 206 0.67 0.84 -10.04
C SER A 206 0.04 -0.53 -9.77
N ARG A 207 -0.21 -0.88 -8.50
CA ARG A 207 -0.68 -2.18 -8.04
C ARG A 207 0.19 -3.32 -8.59
N THR A 208 1.50 -3.13 -8.49
CA THR A 208 2.49 -4.07 -9.02
C THR A 208 3.44 -4.60 -7.94
N ALA A 209 3.64 -5.92 -7.94
CA ALA A 209 4.67 -6.59 -7.18
C ALA A 209 5.87 -6.90 -8.08
N THR A 210 7.05 -6.42 -7.70
CA THR A 210 8.30 -6.69 -8.40
C THR A 210 9.11 -7.72 -7.63
N LEU A 211 9.41 -8.85 -8.28
CA LEU A 211 10.18 -9.96 -7.74
C LEU A 211 11.60 -9.92 -8.31
N THR A 212 12.60 -10.11 -7.47
CA THR A 212 14.02 -10.19 -7.89
C THR A 212 14.73 -11.33 -7.16
N TRP A 213 15.50 -12.14 -7.87
CA TRP A 213 16.18 -13.29 -7.26
C TRP A 213 17.55 -13.60 -7.87
N SER A 214 18.38 -14.32 -7.11
CA SER A 214 19.62 -14.91 -7.61
C SER A 214 19.36 -16.24 -8.34
N LEU A 215 20.09 -16.50 -9.42
CA LEU A 215 20.04 -17.81 -10.09
C LEU A 215 20.69 -18.90 -9.24
N TYR A 216 20.19 -20.13 -9.38
CA TYR A 216 20.75 -21.31 -8.77
C TYR A 216 22.19 -21.54 -9.24
N LYS A 217 23.09 -21.91 -8.33
CA LYS A 217 24.49 -22.25 -8.66
C LYS A 217 24.76 -23.70 -8.29
N GLY A 218 25.48 -24.42 -9.15
CA GLY A 218 25.84 -25.84 -8.98
C GLY A 218 25.36 -26.72 -10.12
N TRP A 219 24.30 -26.32 -10.85
CA TRP A 219 23.91 -26.99 -12.09
C TRP A 219 24.72 -26.51 -13.28
N SER A 220 24.92 -27.39 -14.26
CA SER A 220 25.55 -27.04 -15.55
C SER A 220 24.71 -26.04 -16.35
N SER A 221 23.39 -26.15 -16.26
CA SER A 221 22.44 -25.18 -16.80
C SER A 221 21.09 -25.27 -16.08
N ILE A 222 20.40 -24.13 -16.00
CA ILE A 222 18.98 -24.08 -15.67
C ILE A 222 18.22 -24.23 -17.00
N GLU A 223 17.17 -25.04 -17.03
CA GLU A 223 16.36 -25.25 -18.24
C GLU A 223 15.20 -24.26 -18.29
N LYS A 224 14.46 -24.14 -17.18
CA LYS A 224 13.34 -23.23 -17.01
C LYS A 224 13.14 -22.83 -15.56
N GLN A 225 12.37 -21.79 -15.34
CA GLN A 225 11.93 -21.35 -14.02
C GLN A 225 10.42 -21.13 -14.01
N GLU A 226 9.77 -21.30 -12.87
CA GLU A 226 8.34 -21.11 -12.69
C GLU A 226 8.07 -20.21 -11.48
N VAL A 227 7.16 -19.24 -11.65
CA VAL A 227 6.71 -18.34 -10.58
C VAL A 227 5.44 -18.90 -9.96
N PHE A 228 5.40 -18.99 -8.63
CA PHE A 228 4.21 -19.42 -7.89
C PHE A 228 3.71 -18.32 -6.95
N LEU A 229 2.39 -18.23 -6.79
CA LEU A 229 1.71 -17.28 -5.90
C LEU A 229 0.63 -17.99 -5.08
N SER A 230 0.58 -17.65 -3.80
CA SER A 230 -0.53 -17.91 -2.88
C SER A 230 -1.09 -16.56 -2.40
N ILE A 231 -2.41 -16.43 -2.41
CA ILE A 231 -3.13 -15.23 -1.97
C ILE A 231 -3.94 -15.60 -0.73
N ASN A 232 -3.80 -14.83 0.36
CA ASN A 232 -4.56 -15.00 1.60
C ASN A 232 -4.52 -16.44 2.17
N GLY A 233 -3.37 -17.11 2.02
CA GLY A 233 -3.18 -18.49 2.50
C GLY A 233 -3.78 -19.57 1.60
N SER A 234 -4.21 -19.25 0.39
CA SER A 234 -4.65 -20.23 -0.60
C SER A 234 -3.53 -21.20 -0.98
N SER A 235 -3.87 -22.31 -1.65
CA SER A 235 -2.86 -23.14 -2.30
C SER A 235 -2.08 -22.33 -3.35
N PHE A 236 -0.80 -22.67 -3.52
CA PHE A 236 0.04 -22.04 -4.54
C PHE A 236 -0.43 -22.41 -5.95
N SER A 237 -0.58 -21.39 -6.79
CA SER A 237 -0.87 -21.52 -8.22
C SER A 237 0.33 -21.04 -9.03
N LYS A 238 0.57 -21.66 -10.19
CA LYS A 238 1.62 -21.22 -11.11
C LYS A 238 1.14 -19.97 -11.86
N LEU A 239 1.93 -18.91 -11.83
CA LEU A 239 1.65 -17.65 -12.53
C LEU A 239 2.31 -17.57 -13.91
N ALA A 240 3.56 -18.03 -14.02
CA ALA A 240 4.34 -17.85 -15.23
C ALA A 240 5.43 -18.91 -15.37
N ASP A 241 5.76 -19.23 -16.63
CA ASP A 241 6.98 -19.92 -17.02
C ASP A 241 8.00 -18.88 -17.51
N LEU A 242 9.23 -18.98 -17.02
CA LEU A 242 10.32 -18.06 -17.30
C LEU A 242 11.50 -18.82 -17.91
N ASN A 243 12.33 -18.10 -18.67
CA ASN A 243 13.56 -18.67 -19.21
C ASN A 243 14.63 -18.85 -18.10
N SER A 244 15.70 -19.55 -18.45
CA SER A 244 16.78 -19.93 -17.53
C SER A 244 17.62 -18.79 -16.97
N SER A 245 17.65 -17.63 -17.63
CA SER A 245 18.46 -16.47 -17.23
C SER A 245 17.66 -15.35 -16.55
N THR A 246 16.33 -15.49 -16.47
CA THR A 246 15.46 -14.48 -15.87
C THR A 246 15.72 -14.37 -14.37
N THR A 247 15.90 -13.14 -13.88
CA THR A 247 16.12 -12.82 -12.46
C THR A 247 15.12 -11.79 -11.92
N THR A 248 14.14 -11.40 -12.73
CA THR A 248 13.10 -10.43 -12.37
C THR A 248 11.75 -10.80 -12.97
N TYR A 249 10.67 -10.51 -12.24
CA TYR A 249 9.29 -10.68 -12.71
C TYR A 249 8.39 -9.61 -12.08
N VAL A 250 7.47 -9.06 -12.87
CA VAL A 250 6.50 -8.06 -12.40
C VAL A 250 5.11 -8.66 -12.50
N HIS A 251 4.42 -8.73 -11.36
CA HIS A 251 3.03 -9.13 -11.26
C HIS A 251 2.15 -7.88 -11.07
N SER A 252 1.24 -7.62 -12.00
CA SER A 252 0.33 -6.46 -11.95
C SER A 252 -1.10 -6.86 -11.60
N GLY A 253 -1.92 -5.87 -11.25
CA GLY A 253 -3.34 -6.08 -10.95
C GLY A 253 -3.58 -6.64 -9.54
N VAL A 254 -2.65 -6.37 -8.62
CA VAL A 254 -2.77 -6.81 -7.23
C VAL A 254 -3.93 -6.07 -6.55
N SER A 255 -4.79 -6.81 -5.87
CA SER A 255 -5.85 -6.21 -5.03
C SER A 255 -5.27 -5.80 -3.69
N LEU A 256 -5.59 -4.58 -3.24
CA LEU A 256 -5.14 -4.08 -1.95
C LEU A 256 -5.97 -4.70 -0.82
N GLY A 257 -5.30 -5.04 0.28
CA GLY A 257 -5.85 -5.82 1.39
C GLY A 257 -5.45 -7.29 1.38
N ASP A 258 -4.90 -7.78 0.26
CA ASP A 258 -4.41 -9.15 0.14
C ASP A 258 -3.02 -9.33 0.74
N LEU A 259 -2.79 -10.53 1.27
CA LEU A 259 -1.48 -11.08 1.60
C LEU A 259 -1.02 -11.98 0.45
N LEU A 260 0.10 -11.63 -0.18
CA LEU A 260 0.68 -12.38 -1.29
C LEU A 260 1.96 -13.09 -0.84
N VAL A 261 2.07 -14.37 -1.17
CA VAL A 261 3.29 -15.15 -0.93
C VAL A 261 3.80 -15.70 -2.24
N PHE A 262 5.04 -15.37 -2.59
CA PHE A 262 5.71 -15.82 -3.81
C PHE A 262 6.85 -16.78 -3.53
N TYR A 263 7.09 -17.71 -4.45
CA TYR A 263 8.38 -18.41 -4.58
C TYR A 263 8.67 -18.70 -6.05
N ILE A 264 9.95 -18.88 -6.37
CA ILE A 264 10.41 -19.30 -7.70
C ILE A 264 10.93 -20.72 -7.62
N ARG A 265 10.59 -21.54 -8.59
CA ARG A 265 11.16 -22.89 -8.75
C ARG A 265 11.96 -22.98 -10.04
N SER A 266 13.24 -23.30 -9.90
CA SER A 266 14.14 -23.57 -11.02
C SER A 266 14.18 -25.07 -11.31
N PHE A 267 14.31 -25.43 -12.59
CA PHE A 267 14.38 -26.82 -13.05
C PHE A 267 15.64 -27.06 -13.88
N SER A 268 16.18 -28.27 -13.76
CA SER A 268 17.27 -28.78 -14.58
C SER A 268 17.10 -30.30 -14.76
N THR A 269 17.94 -30.92 -15.57
CA THR A 269 17.97 -32.38 -15.78
C THR A 269 19.35 -32.93 -15.43
N LYS A 270 19.36 -33.99 -14.62
CA LYS A 270 20.56 -34.77 -14.26
C LYS A 270 20.24 -36.25 -14.42
N ASP A 271 21.08 -36.98 -15.16
CA ASP A 271 20.92 -38.43 -15.40
C ASP A 271 19.51 -38.82 -15.89
N LEU A 272 18.97 -38.04 -16.85
CA LEU A 272 17.62 -38.20 -17.41
C LEU A 272 16.47 -37.98 -16.41
N LYS A 273 16.74 -37.47 -15.21
CA LYS A 273 15.74 -37.12 -14.20
C LYS A 273 15.64 -35.60 -14.04
N THR A 274 14.41 -35.11 -13.96
CA THR A 274 14.16 -33.71 -13.64
C THR A 274 14.46 -33.46 -12.16
N ILE A 275 15.31 -32.47 -11.91
CA ILE A 275 15.66 -31.96 -10.59
C ILE A 275 15.15 -30.52 -10.48
N SER A 276 14.86 -30.08 -9.26
CA SER A 276 14.33 -28.72 -9.03
C SER A 276 14.81 -28.13 -7.71
N SER A 277 14.79 -26.81 -7.64
CA SER A 277 15.17 -26.03 -6.45
C SER A 277 14.20 -24.86 -6.30
N SER A 278 13.66 -24.68 -5.09
CA SER A 278 12.77 -23.58 -4.75
C SER A 278 13.50 -22.51 -3.93
N THR A 279 13.18 -21.24 -4.18
CA THR A 279 13.62 -20.11 -3.35
C THR A 279 12.91 -20.12 -1.99
N ASN A 280 13.35 -19.24 -1.09
CA ASN A 280 12.55 -18.82 0.04
C ASN A 280 11.20 -18.23 -0.43
N LYS A 281 10.25 -18.17 0.50
CA LYS A 281 9.01 -17.43 0.35
C LYS A 281 9.29 -15.94 0.54
N SER A 282 8.73 -15.13 -0.36
CA SER A 282 8.70 -13.68 -0.22
C SER A 282 7.26 -13.26 0.03
N ILE A 283 7.03 -12.45 1.07
CA ILE A 283 5.70 -12.08 1.56
C ILE A 283 5.49 -10.59 1.31
N ILE A 284 4.39 -10.24 0.66
CA ILE A 284 3.91 -8.87 0.48
C ILE A 284 2.57 -8.76 1.20
N ASN A 285 2.52 -7.92 2.22
CA ASN A 285 1.29 -7.57 2.91
C ASN A 285 0.79 -6.22 2.39
N THR A 286 -0.39 -6.20 1.78
CA THR A 286 -1.03 -4.95 1.38
C THR A 286 -2.14 -4.58 2.37
N ARG A 287 -2.46 -3.29 2.49
CA ARG A 287 -3.58 -2.80 3.29
C ARG A 287 -4.70 -2.36 2.36
N ALA A 288 -5.94 -2.74 2.65
CA ALA A 288 -7.09 -2.19 1.96
C ALA A 288 -7.20 -0.69 2.25
N PHE A 289 -7.70 0.08 1.28
CA PHE A 289 -7.98 1.49 1.51
C PHE A 289 -9.11 1.65 2.52
N ASP A 290 -8.96 2.65 3.38
CA ASP A 290 -10.03 3.15 4.23
C ASP A 290 -10.92 4.08 3.41
N VAL A 291 -11.99 3.51 2.86
CA VAL A 291 -12.98 4.28 2.10
C VAL A 291 -13.78 5.13 3.09
N PRO A 292 -13.88 6.46 2.88
CA PRO A 292 -14.67 7.33 3.76
C PRO A 292 -16.06 6.78 4.02
N SER A 293 -16.49 6.77 5.29
CA SER A 293 -17.86 6.36 5.64
C SER A 293 -18.89 7.41 5.24
N THR A 294 -18.46 8.65 5.07
CA THR A 294 -19.31 9.76 4.66
C THR A 294 -18.51 10.75 3.82
N LEU A 295 -19.09 11.20 2.71
CA LEU A 295 -18.68 12.38 1.97
C LEU A 295 -19.95 13.14 1.54
N TYR A 296 -20.20 14.31 2.11
CA TYR A 296 -21.49 15.00 1.95
C TYR A 296 -21.30 16.52 1.87
N ILE A 297 -21.79 17.15 0.81
CA ILE A 297 -21.88 18.61 0.71
C ILE A 297 -23.03 19.08 1.60
N GLU A 298 -22.69 19.76 2.68
CA GLU A 298 -23.63 20.28 3.67
C GLU A 298 -24.27 21.60 3.21
N LEU A 299 -23.52 22.43 2.50
CA LEU A 299 -23.97 23.76 2.13
C LEU A 299 -23.35 24.25 0.83
N VAL A 300 -24.21 24.81 -0.03
CA VAL A 300 -23.81 25.67 -1.15
C VAL A 300 -24.60 26.97 -1.00
N THR A 301 -23.94 28.10 -0.77
CA THR A 301 -24.65 29.36 -0.49
C THR A 301 -24.02 30.55 -1.21
N VAL A 302 -24.86 31.46 -1.68
CA VAL A 302 -24.40 32.74 -2.25
C VAL A 302 -24.07 33.71 -1.11
N ASN A 303 -22.91 34.34 -1.20
CA ASN A 303 -22.44 35.36 -0.28
C ASN A 303 -22.78 36.77 -0.79
N ASN A 304 -22.75 37.75 0.12
CA ASN A 304 -23.11 39.14 -0.20
C ASN A 304 -22.20 39.80 -1.25
N ASN A 305 -20.98 39.29 -1.44
CA ASN A 305 -20.01 39.72 -2.44
C ASN A 305 -20.13 38.97 -3.78
N ASN A 306 -21.27 38.31 -4.04
CA ASN A 306 -21.53 37.51 -5.24
C ASN A 306 -20.57 36.32 -5.44
N THR A 307 -20.03 35.76 -4.37
CA THR A 307 -19.26 34.51 -4.40
C THR A 307 -20.12 33.36 -3.88
N ILE A 308 -19.69 32.12 -4.09
CA ILE A 308 -20.38 30.93 -3.55
C ILE A 308 -19.46 30.19 -2.58
N SER A 309 -19.95 29.93 -1.37
CA SER A 309 -19.29 29.03 -0.41
C SER A 309 -19.81 27.61 -0.60
N ILE A 310 -18.90 26.64 -0.59
CA ILE A 310 -19.17 25.21 -0.63
C ILE A 310 -18.58 24.60 0.65
N ASP A 311 -19.42 24.02 1.50
CA ASP A 311 -18.99 23.36 2.74
C ASP A 311 -19.36 21.87 2.67
N TRP A 312 -18.44 20.98 3.05
CA TRP A 312 -18.68 19.53 3.05
C TRP A 312 -18.05 18.82 4.24
N LEU A 313 -18.64 17.67 4.57
CA LEU A 313 -18.22 16.75 5.60
C LEU A 313 -17.55 15.52 4.97
N CYS A 314 -16.48 15.06 5.59
CA CYS A 314 -15.82 13.80 5.30
C CYS A 314 -15.52 13.05 6.61
N ASN A 315 -16.06 11.85 6.80
CA ASN A 315 -15.76 10.98 7.95
C ASN A 315 -14.92 9.78 7.51
N ASP A 316 -14.02 9.32 8.39
CA ASP A 316 -13.07 8.22 8.12
C ASP A 316 -12.16 8.45 6.91
N CYS A 317 -11.72 9.69 6.73
CA CYS A 317 -10.99 10.14 5.53
C CYS A 317 -9.47 9.94 5.63
N ASN A 318 -9.05 8.86 6.30
CA ASN A 318 -7.65 8.57 6.61
C ASN A 318 -6.80 8.41 5.34
N ASP A 319 -7.35 7.75 4.32
CA ASP A 319 -6.66 7.49 3.05
C ASP A 319 -7.02 8.50 1.95
N VAL A 320 -7.87 9.48 2.25
CA VAL A 320 -8.15 10.58 1.34
C VAL A 320 -6.94 11.51 1.34
N PHE A 321 -6.34 11.70 0.17
CA PHE A 321 -5.24 12.62 -0.04
C PHE A 321 -5.73 14.02 -0.41
N GLU A 322 -6.77 14.09 -1.24
CA GLU A 322 -7.40 15.34 -1.65
C GLU A 322 -8.86 15.14 -2.07
N PHE A 323 -9.59 16.25 -2.07
CA PHE A 323 -10.94 16.38 -2.60
C PHE A 323 -10.86 17.12 -3.92
N GLU A 324 -11.32 16.48 -4.99
CA GLU A 324 -11.58 17.16 -6.25
C GLU A 324 -12.97 17.80 -6.17
N VAL A 325 -13.00 19.14 -6.16
CA VAL A 325 -14.23 19.92 -6.14
C VAL A 325 -14.63 20.20 -7.58
N LEU A 326 -15.72 19.59 -8.00
CA LEU A 326 -16.27 19.71 -9.34
C LEU A 326 -17.41 20.73 -9.37
N LYS A 327 -17.50 21.48 -10.47
CA LYS A 327 -18.52 22.50 -10.74
C LYS A 327 -19.20 22.22 -12.08
N SER A 328 -20.50 22.52 -12.15
CA SER A 328 -21.32 22.43 -13.36
C SER A 328 -22.31 23.60 -13.44
N GLU A 329 -22.50 24.13 -14.65
CA GLU A 329 -23.50 25.19 -14.93
C GLU A 329 -24.81 24.61 -15.47
N ASP A 330 -24.78 23.45 -16.13
CA ASP A 330 -25.95 22.77 -16.68
C ASP A 330 -26.46 21.64 -15.78
N GLY A 331 -25.75 21.32 -14.70
CA GLY A 331 -26.04 20.23 -13.77
C GLY A 331 -25.68 18.84 -14.30
N VAL A 332 -25.07 18.74 -15.48
CA VAL A 332 -24.74 17.47 -16.16
C VAL A 332 -23.24 17.35 -16.41
N ASN A 333 -22.62 18.40 -16.95
CA ASN A 333 -21.21 18.42 -17.28
C ASN A 333 -20.42 19.06 -16.12
N PHE A 334 -19.68 18.23 -15.41
CA PHE A 334 -18.85 18.64 -14.28
C PHE A 334 -17.39 18.84 -14.71
N GLN A 335 -16.79 19.95 -14.28
CA GLN A 335 -15.38 20.27 -14.48
C GLN A 335 -14.71 20.55 -13.14
N THR A 336 -13.43 20.24 -13.03
CA THR A 336 -12.65 20.54 -11.83
C THR A 336 -12.55 22.04 -11.62
N PHE A 337 -13.08 22.51 -10.49
CA PHE A 337 -12.97 23.89 -10.03
C PHE A 337 -11.70 24.08 -9.20
N THR A 338 -11.47 23.21 -8.21
CA THR A 338 -10.26 23.21 -7.37
C THR A 338 -10.00 21.84 -6.78
N ASN A 339 -8.80 21.64 -6.22
CA ASN A 339 -8.45 20.48 -5.41
C ASN A 339 -8.09 20.94 -4.00
N THR A 340 -8.74 20.35 -2.99
CA THR A 340 -8.56 20.69 -1.58
C THR A 340 -7.84 19.55 -0.89
N LYS A 341 -6.71 19.81 -0.23
CA LYS A 341 -6.00 18.76 0.51
C LYS A 341 -6.82 18.27 1.70
N SER A 342 -6.89 16.95 1.86
CA SER A 342 -7.40 16.35 3.08
C SER A 342 -6.35 16.48 4.18
N ILE A 343 -6.78 16.84 5.39
CA ILE A 343 -5.91 17.01 6.55
C ILE A 343 -6.51 16.22 7.70
N TYR A 344 -5.99 15.03 7.98
CA TYR A 344 -6.43 14.23 9.12
C TYR A 344 -6.11 14.92 10.46
N PRO A 345 -7.00 14.91 11.48
CA PRO A 345 -8.32 14.27 11.56
C PRO A 345 -9.51 15.21 11.23
N THR A 346 -9.30 16.21 10.38
CA THR A 346 -10.32 17.20 10.02
C THR A 346 -11.45 16.53 9.25
N THR A 347 -12.69 16.81 9.66
CA THR A 347 -13.90 16.28 9.01
C THR A 347 -14.65 17.32 8.20
N GLY A 348 -14.59 18.60 8.57
CA GLY A 348 -15.24 19.70 7.86
C GLY A 348 -14.28 20.45 6.94
N TYR A 349 -14.70 20.68 5.71
CA TYR A 349 -13.93 21.36 4.68
C TYR A 349 -14.79 22.41 3.99
N SER A 350 -14.14 23.44 3.45
CA SER A 350 -14.83 24.51 2.74
C SER A 350 -13.99 25.11 1.62
N GLU A 351 -14.68 25.59 0.59
CA GLU A 351 -14.10 26.31 -0.55
C GLU A 351 -14.95 27.51 -0.94
N LEU A 352 -14.30 28.49 -1.59
CA LEU A 352 -14.93 29.71 -2.04
C LEU A 352 -14.76 29.88 -3.55
N ASP A 353 -15.88 29.80 -4.28
CA ASP A 353 -15.90 30.07 -5.71
C ASP A 353 -16.07 31.57 -5.97
N LEU A 354 -15.00 32.18 -6.47
CA LEU A 354 -14.94 33.60 -6.85
C LEU A 354 -15.32 33.83 -8.32
N SER A 355 -15.36 32.77 -9.14
CA SER A 355 -15.55 32.84 -10.59
C SER A 355 -16.97 32.45 -10.97
N VAL A 356 -17.95 33.14 -10.37
CA VAL A 356 -19.39 32.89 -10.51
C VAL A 356 -20.15 34.18 -10.76
N SER A 357 -21.29 34.07 -11.43
CA SER A 357 -22.27 35.15 -11.60
C SER A 357 -23.62 34.71 -11.05
N PRO A 358 -23.79 34.68 -9.72
CA PRO A 358 -24.99 34.15 -9.08
C PRO A 358 -26.26 34.97 -9.35
N ASN A 359 -26.12 36.16 -9.96
CA ASN A 359 -27.25 36.97 -10.45
C ASN A 359 -27.79 36.51 -11.82
N VAL A 360 -27.09 35.60 -12.49
CA VAL A 360 -27.43 35.13 -13.85
C VAL A 360 -27.80 33.65 -13.84
N SER A 361 -27.02 32.82 -13.15
CA SER A 361 -27.17 31.37 -13.13
C SER A 361 -27.00 30.81 -11.73
N SER A 362 -27.64 29.67 -11.46
CA SER A 362 -27.31 28.80 -10.33
C SER A 362 -26.15 27.87 -10.69
N TYR A 363 -25.32 27.51 -9.71
CA TYR A 363 -24.16 26.65 -9.91
C TYR A 363 -24.30 25.38 -9.08
N THR A 364 -23.90 24.26 -9.68
CA THR A 364 -24.02 22.92 -9.13
C THR A 364 -22.63 22.35 -8.83
N TYR A 365 -22.45 21.72 -7.67
CA TYR A 365 -21.17 21.19 -7.21
C TYR A 365 -21.26 19.72 -6.82
N LYS A 366 -20.14 19.01 -6.97
CA LYS A 366 -19.93 17.61 -6.55
C LYS A 366 -18.50 17.46 -6.04
N ILE A 367 -18.28 16.70 -4.97
CA ILE A 367 -16.96 16.41 -4.42
C ILE A 367 -16.59 14.97 -4.72
N VAL A 368 -15.35 14.74 -5.13
CA VAL A 368 -14.77 13.40 -5.27
C VAL A 368 -13.58 13.29 -4.34
N ALA A 369 -13.64 12.38 -3.37
CA ALA A 369 -12.49 12.05 -2.52
C ALA A 369 -11.53 11.15 -3.31
N LYS A 370 -10.25 11.54 -3.37
CA LYS A 370 -9.20 10.80 -4.07
C LYS A 370 -8.12 10.34 -3.10
N ASP A 371 -7.57 9.16 -3.36
CA ASP A 371 -6.42 8.64 -2.64
C ASP A 371 -5.10 9.32 -3.10
N LYS A 372 -3.98 8.89 -2.53
CA LYS A 372 -2.64 9.39 -2.89
C LYS A 372 -2.23 9.05 -4.34
N CYS A 373 -2.82 8.02 -4.91
CA CYS A 373 -2.55 7.55 -6.27
C CYS A 373 -3.44 8.24 -7.31
N GLY A 374 -4.45 8.99 -6.88
CA GLY A 374 -5.42 9.69 -7.72
C GLY A 374 -6.67 8.86 -8.05
N ASP A 375 -6.82 7.67 -7.46
CA ASP A 375 -8.01 6.84 -7.62
C ASP A 375 -9.17 7.43 -6.81
N ASN A 376 -10.38 7.34 -7.35
CA ASN A 376 -11.59 7.81 -6.67
C ASN A 376 -11.98 6.83 -5.55
N LEU A 377 -12.13 7.34 -4.33
CA LEU A 377 -12.57 6.59 -3.17
C LEU A 377 -14.09 6.67 -2.99
N LEU A 378 -14.65 7.88 -3.06
CA LEU A 378 -16.08 8.14 -2.87
C LEU A 378 -16.49 9.45 -3.56
N GLU A 379 -17.75 9.53 -3.99
CA GLU A 379 -18.37 10.78 -4.49
C GLU A 379 -19.45 11.28 -3.54
N SER A 380 -19.60 12.60 -3.42
CA SER A 380 -20.65 13.23 -2.63
C SER A 380 -22.00 13.24 -3.36
N ASN A 381 -23.04 13.65 -2.64
CA ASN A 381 -24.24 14.22 -3.23
C ASN A 381 -23.91 15.43 -4.13
N ILE A 382 -24.85 15.76 -5.03
CA ILE A 382 -24.79 16.96 -5.85
C ILE A 382 -25.57 18.07 -5.13
N SER A 383 -24.99 19.27 -5.03
CA SER A 383 -25.61 20.42 -4.37
C SER A 383 -25.63 21.66 -5.26
N GLN A 384 -26.72 22.44 -5.24
CA GLN A 384 -26.92 23.60 -6.11
C GLN A 384 -27.31 24.87 -5.34
N SER A 385 -26.72 26.01 -5.74
CA SER A 385 -27.05 27.33 -5.22
C SER A 385 -28.44 27.83 -5.64
N ILE A 386 -29.05 28.70 -4.85
CA ILE A 386 -30.35 29.31 -5.16
C ILE A 386 -30.17 30.53 -6.06
N LEU A 387 -30.93 30.61 -7.14
CA LEU A 387 -31.05 31.80 -7.99
C LEU A 387 -32.43 32.43 -7.80
N LEU A 388 -32.46 33.69 -7.35
CA LEU A 388 -33.64 34.54 -7.25
C LEU A 388 -33.76 35.40 -8.51
N SER A 389 -35.00 35.55 -9.00
CA SER A 389 -35.38 36.47 -10.05
C SER A 389 -36.58 37.32 -9.61
N LEU A 390 -36.47 38.64 -9.83
CA LEU A 390 -37.51 39.63 -9.55
C LEU A 390 -37.83 40.38 -10.85
N LYS A 391 -38.72 39.86 -11.70
CA LYS A 391 -39.47 40.59 -12.76
C LYS A 391 -40.14 39.62 -13.75
N PRO A 392 -41.44 39.76 -14.03
CA PRO A 392 -42.47 40.50 -13.30
C PRO A 392 -42.95 39.77 -12.01
N THR A 393 -42.51 38.53 -11.81
CA THR A 393 -42.80 37.68 -10.66
C THR A 393 -41.58 37.54 -9.76
N ILE A 394 -41.81 37.25 -8.47
CA ILE A 394 -40.77 36.68 -7.63
C ILE A 394 -40.75 35.18 -7.89
N THR A 395 -39.62 34.73 -8.43
CA THR A 395 -39.35 33.32 -8.65
C THR A 395 -37.95 33.00 -8.16
N HIS A 396 -37.74 31.77 -7.69
CA HIS A 396 -36.39 31.28 -7.44
C HIS A 396 -36.29 29.78 -7.71
N THR A 397 -35.07 29.31 -7.93
CA THR A 397 -34.79 27.88 -8.03
C THR A 397 -34.89 27.22 -6.65
N SER A 398 -35.25 25.94 -6.61
CA SER A 398 -35.14 25.16 -5.38
C SER A 398 -33.66 24.99 -5.01
N TYR A 399 -33.38 24.97 -3.71
CA TYR A 399 -32.11 24.40 -3.24
C TYR A 399 -32.09 22.90 -3.53
N ILE A 400 -30.97 22.38 -4.03
CA ILE A 400 -30.74 20.96 -4.31
C ILE A 400 -29.55 20.50 -3.48
N GLY A 401 -29.64 19.29 -2.92
CA GLY A 401 -28.50 18.58 -2.32
C GLY A 401 -28.68 18.20 -0.86
N TRP A 402 -29.59 18.85 -0.13
CA TRP A 402 -29.87 18.46 1.26
C TRP A 402 -30.56 17.09 1.33
N ASP A 403 -30.06 16.23 2.21
CA ASP A 403 -30.48 14.83 2.42
C ASP A 403 -32.00 14.66 2.52
N VAL A 404 -32.62 15.40 3.45
CA VAL A 404 -34.08 15.40 3.64
C VAL A 404 -34.77 16.48 2.80
N GLY A 405 -34.03 17.54 2.45
CA GLY A 405 -34.51 18.67 1.66
C GLY A 405 -34.79 19.94 2.47
N VAL A 406 -35.50 20.86 1.83
CA VAL A 406 -35.78 22.19 2.40
C VAL A 406 -37.00 22.14 3.33
N SER A 407 -36.83 22.67 4.54
CA SER A 407 -37.93 22.86 5.49
C SER A 407 -38.83 24.02 5.03
N TYR A 408 -38.23 25.17 4.75
CA TYR A 408 -38.90 26.32 4.17
C TYR A 408 -37.90 27.30 3.52
N TYR A 409 -38.43 28.13 2.63
CA TYR A 409 -37.81 29.33 2.08
C TYR A 409 -38.38 30.57 2.77
N SER A 410 -37.51 31.50 3.14
CA SER A 410 -37.84 32.82 3.66
C SER A 410 -37.50 33.87 2.61
N LEU A 411 -38.49 34.67 2.21
CA LEU A 411 -38.28 35.84 1.37
C LEU A 411 -37.95 37.02 2.29
N GLU A 412 -36.73 37.53 2.16
CA GLU A 412 -36.22 38.58 3.02
C GLU A 412 -36.04 39.89 2.24
N LYS A 413 -36.26 41.02 2.91
CA LYS A 413 -36.11 42.36 2.36
C LYS A 413 -35.23 43.24 3.24
N LEU A 414 -34.34 43.99 2.59
CA LEU A 414 -33.50 45.04 3.16
C LEU A 414 -33.96 46.42 2.64
N THR A 415 -34.26 47.33 3.56
CA THR A 415 -34.55 48.75 3.27
C THR A 415 -33.40 49.64 3.73
N SER A 416 -33.37 50.89 3.25
CA SER A 416 -32.24 51.84 3.33
C SER A 416 -31.68 52.14 4.73
N SER A 417 -32.34 51.70 5.81
CA SER A 417 -31.97 51.94 7.21
C SER A 417 -32.09 50.72 8.13
N SER A 418 -32.11 49.49 7.62
CA SER A 418 -32.50 48.29 8.39
C SER A 418 -31.56 47.08 8.24
N THR A 419 -31.86 46.01 8.98
CA THR A 419 -31.37 44.62 8.80
C THR A 419 -32.24 43.87 7.80
N TRP A 420 -31.85 42.66 7.38
CA TRP A 420 -32.72 41.79 6.58
C TRP A 420 -33.96 41.38 7.39
N ASN A 421 -35.16 41.64 6.87
CA ASN A 421 -36.43 41.28 7.51
C ASN A 421 -37.17 40.21 6.70
N GLU A 422 -37.63 39.14 7.34
CA GLU A 422 -38.50 38.12 6.72
C GLU A 422 -39.86 38.74 6.40
N MET A 423 -40.24 38.73 5.12
CA MET A 423 -41.56 39.20 4.66
C MET A 423 -42.56 38.05 4.60
N SER A 424 -42.12 36.88 4.13
CA SER A 424 -42.97 35.71 3.96
C SER A 424 -42.15 34.43 4.00
N ARG A 425 -42.86 33.34 4.27
CA ARG A 425 -42.30 32.00 4.36
C ARG A 425 -43.14 31.03 3.54
N SER A 426 -42.48 30.11 2.83
CA SER A 426 -43.14 29.08 2.03
C SER A 426 -42.34 27.79 2.08
N SER A 427 -43.01 26.63 2.11
CA SER A 427 -42.35 25.32 1.96
C SER A 427 -41.95 25.00 0.52
N PHE A 428 -42.49 25.76 -0.44
CA PHE A 428 -42.22 25.61 -1.87
C PHE A 428 -41.56 26.86 -2.44
N PRO A 429 -40.84 26.77 -3.57
CA PRO A 429 -40.29 27.94 -4.23
C PRO A 429 -41.38 28.99 -4.53
N PHE A 430 -41.06 30.25 -4.28
CA PHE A 430 -41.98 31.34 -4.57
C PHE A 430 -42.25 31.41 -6.08
N ASN A 431 -43.51 31.58 -6.44
CA ASN A 431 -43.95 31.88 -7.80
C ASN A 431 -45.17 32.79 -7.73
N THR A 432 -44.95 34.06 -7.37
CA THR A 432 -46.04 35.02 -7.14
C THR A 432 -45.80 36.34 -7.87
N THR A 433 -46.91 36.89 -8.38
CA THR A 433 -47.01 38.25 -8.93
C THR A 433 -47.43 39.20 -7.80
N SER A 434 -46.50 39.74 -7.00
CA SER A 434 -46.91 40.75 -6.01
C SER A 434 -45.80 41.70 -5.56
N PHE A 435 -45.13 42.38 -6.50
CA PHE A 435 -44.20 43.47 -6.15
C PHE A 435 -44.37 44.69 -7.05
N GLU A 436 -45.62 45.02 -7.35
CA GLU A 436 -45.95 46.39 -7.72
C GLU A 436 -45.62 47.25 -6.49
N ASP A 437 -44.50 47.99 -6.59
CA ASP A 437 -44.25 49.23 -5.85
C ASP A 437 -43.45 49.21 -4.54
N SER A 438 -42.58 48.22 -4.26
CA SER A 438 -41.75 48.30 -3.04
C SER A 438 -40.23 48.28 -3.29
N VAL A 439 -39.62 49.46 -3.21
CA VAL A 439 -38.15 49.69 -3.19
C VAL A 439 -37.49 48.87 -2.09
N GLY A 440 -36.31 48.32 -2.38
CA GLY A 440 -35.48 47.56 -1.44
C GLY A 440 -34.70 46.44 -2.12
N CYS A 441 -33.79 45.80 -1.37
CA CYS A 441 -33.07 44.62 -1.82
C CYS A 441 -33.71 43.36 -1.26
N TYR A 442 -33.77 42.30 -2.08
CA TYR A 442 -34.40 41.04 -1.72
C TYR A 442 -33.43 39.88 -1.87
N ARG A 443 -33.63 38.86 -1.04
CA ARG A 443 -32.99 37.55 -1.16
C ARG A 443 -33.90 36.46 -0.64
N ILE A 444 -33.59 35.22 -1.01
CA ILE A 444 -34.18 34.01 -0.44
C ILE A 444 -33.18 33.38 0.50
N THR A 445 -33.64 32.99 1.68
CA THR A 445 -32.92 32.09 2.60
C THR A 445 -33.68 30.77 2.69
N ALA A 446 -33.09 29.68 2.22
CA ALA A 446 -33.60 28.34 2.47
C ALA A 446 -33.07 27.82 3.81
N LYS A 447 -33.91 27.09 4.53
CA LYS A 447 -33.53 26.35 5.74
C LYS A 447 -33.67 24.86 5.53
N GLU A 448 -32.64 24.11 5.90
CA GLU A 448 -32.65 22.64 5.85
C GLU A 448 -33.60 22.05 6.90
N VAL A 449 -34.19 20.91 6.59
CA VAL A 449 -34.73 20.01 7.62
C VAL A 449 -33.56 19.38 8.38
N ILE A 450 -33.71 19.04 9.66
CA ILE A 450 -32.63 18.34 10.38
C ILE A 450 -32.24 17.07 9.59
N ASN A 451 -30.98 16.98 9.16
CA ASN A 451 -30.47 15.87 8.37
C ASN A 451 -30.01 14.69 9.24
N GLN A 452 -29.59 13.59 8.61
CA GLN A 452 -29.10 12.39 9.32
C GLN A 452 -27.86 12.65 10.20
N PHE A 453 -27.14 13.74 9.99
CA PHE A 453 -25.98 14.16 10.78
C PHE A 453 -26.36 15.09 11.95
N SER A 454 -27.67 15.30 12.19
CA SER A 454 -28.19 16.21 13.22
C SER A 454 -27.75 17.67 13.04
N THR A 455 -27.42 18.08 11.81
CA THR A 455 -27.11 19.46 11.45
C THR A 455 -28.26 20.11 10.68
N VAL A 456 -28.23 21.45 10.63
CA VAL A 456 -29.18 22.27 9.87
C VAL A 456 -28.40 23.41 9.23
N ALA A 457 -28.43 23.49 7.91
CA ALA A 457 -27.80 24.55 7.14
C ALA A 457 -28.80 25.65 6.70
N LEU A 458 -28.24 26.83 6.39
CA LEU A 458 -28.97 27.96 5.81
C LEU A 458 -28.29 28.39 4.50
N SER A 459 -28.97 28.20 3.37
CA SER A 459 -28.48 28.63 2.06
C SER A 459 -29.18 29.90 1.61
N ARG A 460 -28.41 30.84 1.04
CA ARG A 460 -28.90 32.12 0.54
C ARG A 460 -28.80 32.20 -0.98
N SER A 461 -29.76 32.89 -1.59
CA SER A 461 -29.72 33.29 -3.00
C SER A 461 -28.86 34.53 -3.22
N ASN A 462 -28.69 34.89 -4.48
CA ASN A 462 -28.26 36.22 -4.87
C ASN A 462 -29.21 37.33 -4.36
N VAL A 463 -28.70 38.56 -4.38
CA VAL A 463 -29.43 39.76 -3.95
C VAL A 463 -29.86 40.58 -5.15
N ILE A 464 -31.16 40.86 -5.28
CA ILE A 464 -31.69 41.76 -6.32
C ILE A 464 -32.30 43.00 -5.65
N CYS A 465 -31.89 44.19 -6.08
CA CYS A 465 -32.39 45.46 -5.57
C CYS A 465 -33.34 46.14 -6.57
N LEU A 466 -34.47 46.62 -6.06
CA LEU A 466 -35.44 47.44 -6.77
C LEU A 466 -35.32 48.89 -6.29
N TYR A 467 -35.18 49.82 -7.24
CA TYR A 467 -35.08 51.25 -6.98
C TYR A 467 -36.27 52.00 -7.60
N ASN A 468 -36.62 53.14 -7.00
CA ASN A 468 -37.57 54.07 -7.61
C ASN A 468 -37.01 54.64 -8.91
N SER A 469 -37.89 54.96 -9.86
CA SER A 469 -37.55 55.78 -11.02
C SER A 469 -37.04 57.15 -10.61
N LEU A 470 -36.14 57.73 -11.40
CA LEU A 470 -35.60 59.06 -11.15
C LEU A 470 -36.69 60.15 -11.09
N GLN A 471 -36.94 60.71 -9.90
CA GLN A 471 -37.76 61.90 -9.67
C GLN A 471 -36.97 62.92 -8.86
N VAL A 472 -37.03 64.19 -9.23
CA VAL A 472 -36.21 65.24 -8.61
C VAL A 472 -37.02 66.50 -8.34
N TYR A 473 -36.79 67.07 -7.16
CA TYR A 473 -37.34 68.32 -6.66
C TYR A 473 -36.18 69.25 -6.32
N VAL A 474 -36.25 70.46 -6.87
CA VAL A 474 -35.20 71.47 -6.72
C VAL A 474 -35.82 72.73 -6.13
N PRO A 475 -35.25 73.30 -5.05
CA PRO A 475 -35.76 74.55 -4.49
C PRO A 475 -35.57 75.70 -5.47
N THR A 476 -36.58 76.58 -5.55
CA THR A 476 -36.61 77.74 -6.46
C THR A 476 -36.30 79.06 -5.74
N ALA A 477 -36.36 79.08 -4.40
CA ALA A 477 -35.99 80.23 -3.59
C ALA A 477 -35.46 79.79 -2.23
N ILE A 478 -34.53 80.57 -1.68
CA ILE A 478 -33.99 80.40 -0.34
C ILE A 478 -33.86 81.76 0.35
N ASN A 479 -34.03 81.77 1.67
CA ASN A 479 -33.69 82.92 2.50
C ASN A 479 -32.56 82.52 3.46
N PRO A 480 -31.31 83.00 3.25
CA PRO A 480 -30.19 82.52 4.04
C PRO A 480 -30.23 82.97 5.52
N THR A 481 -31.18 83.83 5.91
CA THR A 481 -31.41 84.27 7.30
C THR A 481 -32.50 83.49 8.04
N THR A 482 -33.21 82.60 7.35
CA THR A 482 -34.30 81.78 7.92
C THR A 482 -33.89 80.30 8.01
N GLU A 483 -34.81 79.42 8.42
CA GLU A 483 -34.59 77.97 8.36
C GLU A 483 -34.53 77.42 6.92
N ASN A 484 -35.12 78.11 5.93
CA ASN A 484 -35.02 77.75 4.51
C ASN A 484 -33.79 78.39 3.84
N ASN A 485 -32.60 78.07 4.38
CA ASN A 485 -31.33 78.71 4.02
C ASN A 485 -30.41 77.89 3.11
N LYS A 486 -30.85 76.74 2.59
CA LYS A 486 -29.99 75.82 1.84
C LYS A 486 -30.58 75.34 0.52
N PHE A 487 -29.72 75.20 -0.47
CA PHE A 487 -30.01 74.44 -1.69
C PHE A 487 -29.67 72.97 -1.45
N LEU A 488 -30.66 72.09 -1.58
CA LEU A 488 -30.46 70.65 -1.56
C LEU A 488 -31.37 70.02 -2.60
N VAL A 489 -30.80 69.16 -3.44
CA VAL A 489 -31.56 68.41 -4.43
C VAL A 489 -32.22 67.24 -3.73
N GLN A 490 -33.55 67.18 -3.74
CA GLN A 490 -34.33 66.10 -3.12
C GLN A 490 -35.05 65.29 -4.19
N GLY A 491 -35.38 64.04 -3.90
CA GLY A 491 -36.01 63.18 -4.90
C GLY A 491 -35.83 61.70 -4.61
N THR A 492 -36.24 60.88 -5.56
CA THR A 492 -36.12 59.42 -5.51
C THR A 492 -35.33 58.93 -6.73
N GLY A 493 -34.70 57.76 -6.60
CA GLY A 493 -33.95 57.14 -7.71
C GLY A 493 -32.66 57.85 -8.11
N ILE A 494 -32.19 58.86 -7.36
CA ILE A 494 -30.97 59.62 -7.69
C ILE A 494 -29.72 58.82 -7.27
N ASP A 495 -28.81 58.56 -8.20
CA ASP A 495 -27.45 58.13 -7.90
C ASP A 495 -26.61 59.35 -7.47
N HIS A 496 -26.59 59.63 -6.18
CA HIS A 496 -25.88 60.78 -5.61
C HIS A 496 -24.35 60.71 -5.79
N THR A 497 -23.77 59.53 -6.05
CA THR A 497 -22.32 59.38 -6.29
C THR A 497 -21.91 59.91 -7.67
N LYS A 498 -22.84 59.88 -8.64
CA LYS A 498 -22.64 60.38 -10.00
C LYS A 498 -23.32 61.73 -10.24
N SER A 499 -24.39 62.03 -9.51
CA SER A 499 -25.22 63.21 -9.71
C SER A 499 -24.69 64.44 -8.99
N ARG A 500 -24.47 65.53 -9.72
CA ARG A 500 -23.91 66.80 -9.20
C ARG A 500 -24.73 68.00 -9.63
N TYR A 501 -24.76 69.04 -8.81
CA TYR A 501 -25.27 70.35 -9.17
C TYR A 501 -24.17 71.42 -9.16
N SER A 502 -24.31 72.40 -10.03
CA SER A 502 -23.51 73.62 -10.05
C SER A 502 -24.41 74.84 -9.92
N ILE A 503 -23.97 75.86 -9.18
CA ILE A 503 -24.67 77.15 -9.06
C ILE A 503 -23.74 78.25 -9.54
N TYR A 504 -24.29 79.19 -10.29
CA TYR A 504 -23.59 80.30 -10.92
C TYR A 504 -24.23 81.64 -10.57
N THR A 505 -23.41 82.69 -10.46
CA THR A 505 -23.89 84.07 -10.39
C THR A 505 -24.53 84.48 -11.72
N ARG A 506 -25.27 85.60 -11.72
CA ARG A 506 -25.81 86.19 -12.97
C ARG A 506 -24.76 86.53 -14.02
N TRP A 507 -23.49 86.61 -13.64
CA TRP A 507 -22.35 86.92 -14.52
C TRP A 507 -21.61 85.66 -15.01
N GLY A 508 -22.08 84.46 -14.64
CA GLY A 508 -21.50 83.18 -15.08
C GLY A 508 -20.39 82.62 -14.18
N GLU A 509 -20.08 83.26 -13.06
CA GLU A 509 -19.10 82.74 -12.09
C GLU A 509 -19.70 81.58 -11.30
N LYS A 510 -19.01 80.43 -11.25
CA LYS A 510 -19.46 79.23 -10.52
C LYS A 510 -19.15 79.39 -9.03
N ILE A 511 -20.17 79.41 -8.19
CA ILE A 511 -20.07 79.59 -6.74
C ILE A 511 -20.28 78.30 -5.94
N ALA A 512 -20.87 77.28 -6.56
CA ALA A 512 -21.00 75.94 -5.99
C ALA A 512 -20.88 74.86 -7.06
N ASP A 513 -20.28 73.73 -6.69
CA ASP A 513 -20.23 72.49 -7.48
C ASP A 513 -20.17 71.33 -6.49
N LEU A 514 -21.31 70.72 -6.21
CA LEU A 514 -21.46 69.76 -5.13
C LEU A 514 -22.26 68.53 -5.58
N PRO A 515 -22.01 67.36 -4.96
CA PRO A 515 -22.91 66.21 -5.06
C PRO A 515 -24.34 66.58 -4.64
N THR A 516 -25.33 65.94 -5.27
CA THR A 516 -26.75 66.23 -5.05
C THR A 516 -27.26 65.97 -3.61
N ASN A 517 -26.56 65.16 -2.83
CA ASN A 517 -26.87 64.91 -1.42
C ASN A 517 -26.21 65.90 -0.45
N GLU A 518 -25.39 66.84 -0.95
CA GLU A 518 -24.73 67.85 -0.12
C GLU A 518 -25.47 69.20 -0.19
N PRO A 519 -25.80 69.83 0.94
CA PRO A 519 -26.47 71.13 0.94
C PRO A 519 -25.51 72.28 0.69
N TYR A 520 -25.94 73.29 -0.08
CA TYR A 520 -25.22 74.56 -0.24
C TYR A 520 -25.95 75.70 0.49
N TYR A 521 -25.24 76.36 1.42
CA TYR A 521 -25.79 77.42 2.28
C TYR A 521 -25.57 78.84 1.74
N PHE A 522 -25.19 79.00 0.47
CA PHE A 522 -25.03 80.31 -0.16
C PHE A 522 -24.02 81.25 0.53
N TYR A 523 -22.90 80.67 0.94
CA TYR A 523 -21.67 81.38 1.27
C TYR A 523 -20.68 81.22 0.12
N TYR A 524 -20.00 82.30 -0.25
CA TYR A 524 -18.92 82.29 -1.23
C TYR A 524 -17.77 83.14 -0.69
N GLN A 525 -16.56 82.57 -0.65
CA GLN A 525 -15.37 83.24 -0.07
C GLN A 525 -15.60 83.77 1.36
N ASN A 526 -16.28 82.98 2.21
CA ASN A 526 -16.67 83.31 3.59
C ASN A 526 -17.65 84.50 3.76
N GLU A 527 -18.21 85.02 2.67
CA GLU A 527 -19.27 86.03 2.71
C GLU A 527 -20.61 85.43 2.24
N GLN A 528 -21.70 85.88 2.87
CA GLN A 528 -23.06 85.51 2.45
C GLN A 528 -23.36 86.19 1.12
N VAL A 529 -23.77 85.43 0.11
CA VAL A 529 -24.02 85.99 -1.22
C VAL A 529 -25.18 87.01 -1.18
N PRO A 530 -25.15 88.06 -2.02
CA PRO A 530 -26.20 89.08 -2.04
C PRO A 530 -27.53 88.52 -2.54
N ALA A 531 -28.63 89.18 -2.13
CA ALA A 531 -29.96 88.88 -2.65
C ALA A 531 -29.99 89.09 -4.17
N GLY A 532 -30.60 88.16 -4.90
CA GLY A 532 -30.58 88.16 -6.35
C GLY A 532 -30.89 86.79 -6.96
N THR A 533 -30.77 86.71 -8.28
CA THR A 533 -31.04 85.49 -9.04
C THR A 533 -29.73 84.79 -9.39
N TYR A 534 -29.66 83.50 -9.08
CA TYR A 534 -28.54 82.61 -9.41
C TYR A 534 -29.05 81.51 -10.34
N VAL A 535 -28.19 81.04 -11.24
CA VAL A 535 -28.54 79.97 -12.19
C VAL A 535 -27.98 78.67 -11.66
N TYR A 536 -28.78 77.61 -11.65
CA TYR A 536 -28.29 76.27 -11.33
C TYR A 536 -28.35 75.35 -12.55
N THR A 537 -27.42 74.40 -12.60
CA THR A 537 -27.45 73.26 -13.52
C THR A 537 -27.23 71.99 -12.71
N ILE A 538 -28.03 70.95 -12.96
CA ILE A 538 -27.95 69.68 -12.25
C ILE A 538 -27.81 68.58 -13.30
N ASN A 539 -26.73 67.81 -13.21
CA ASN A 539 -26.56 66.60 -13.99
C ASN A 539 -26.96 65.42 -13.11
N LEU A 540 -28.09 64.80 -13.45
CA LEU A 540 -28.70 63.70 -12.71
C LEU A 540 -28.47 62.38 -13.43
N PHE A 541 -28.03 61.40 -12.66
CA PHE A 541 -27.94 59.99 -13.04
C PHE A 541 -28.87 59.21 -12.12
N GLY A 542 -29.77 58.43 -12.71
CA GLY A 542 -30.69 57.56 -11.99
C GLY A 542 -30.06 56.22 -11.66
N LEU A 543 -30.53 55.58 -10.58
CA LEU A 543 -30.10 54.24 -10.17
C LEU A 543 -30.52 53.14 -11.17
N LEU A 544 -31.51 53.41 -12.04
CA LEU A 544 -31.91 52.52 -13.14
C LEU A 544 -31.23 52.88 -14.47
N GLY A 545 -30.26 53.81 -14.44
CA GLY A 545 -29.49 54.25 -15.62
C GLY A 545 -30.10 55.44 -16.37
N GLU A 546 -31.18 56.05 -15.86
CA GLU A 546 -31.75 57.27 -16.43
C GLU A 546 -30.73 58.41 -16.39
N LYS A 547 -30.78 59.32 -17.36
CA LYS A 547 -29.93 60.52 -17.38
C LYS A 547 -30.81 61.74 -17.64
N LYS A 548 -30.67 62.76 -16.79
CA LYS A 548 -31.45 64.01 -16.91
C LYS A 548 -30.57 65.21 -16.57
N THR A 549 -30.70 66.28 -17.32
CA THR A 549 -30.09 67.56 -16.96
C THR A 549 -31.20 68.56 -16.64
N GLU A 550 -31.20 69.08 -15.43
CA GLU A 550 -32.11 70.14 -15.00
C GLU A 550 -31.39 71.47 -14.98
N LYS A 551 -32.06 72.53 -15.42
CA LYS A 551 -31.55 73.89 -15.39
C LYS A 551 -32.64 74.81 -14.90
N GLY A 552 -32.28 75.77 -14.07
CA GLY A 552 -33.25 76.73 -13.55
C GLY A 552 -32.57 77.88 -12.86
N VAL A 553 -33.39 78.69 -12.23
CA VAL A 553 -32.95 79.81 -11.41
C VAL A 553 -33.37 79.58 -9.97
N ILE A 554 -32.53 80.06 -9.06
CA ILE A 554 -32.83 80.15 -7.65
C ILE A 554 -32.75 81.61 -7.20
N HIS A 555 -33.79 82.04 -6.50
CA HIS A 555 -33.86 83.38 -5.93
C HIS A 555 -33.36 83.37 -4.50
N VAL A 556 -32.29 84.12 -4.24
CA VAL A 556 -31.83 84.43 -2.88
C VAL A 556 -32.58 85.69 -2.45
N ILE A 557 -33.51 85.52 -1.52
CA ILE A 557 -34.31 86.61 -0.94
C ILE A 557 -33.81 86.90 0.48
N LYS A 558 -33.89 88.15 0.91
CA LYS A 558 -33.58 88.57 2.28
C LYS A 558 -34.87 88.99 2.97
#